data_AF-A0A3P7F3U4-F1
#
_entry.id   AF-A0A3P7F3U4-F1
#
_cell.length_a   1.000
_cell.length_b   1.000
_cell.length_c   1.000
_cell.angle_alpha   90.00
_cell.angle_beta   90.00
_cell.angle_gamma   90.00
#
_symmetry.space_group_name_H-M   'P 1'
#
loop_
_entity.id
_entity.type
_entity.pdbx_description
1 polymer ?
#
loop_
_entity_poly.entity_id
_entity_poly.type
_entity_poly.pdbx_seq_one_letter_code
_entity_poly.pdbx_strand_id
1 'polypeptide(L)'
;MKPRDLWPTLLFISRCVFHLSAEQLANKTQQFECYVDDPLACNQSKYEVCMFRSGAYSCQCPQNVGRSANGRCIVIDECAQKRLNDCHQNATCIDQVGLFFFFFFC
;
A
#
# COMPACT_ATOMS: atom_id res chain seq x y z
N MET A 1 44.71 57.81 31.65
CA MET A 1 43.86 56.64 31.98
C MET A 1 44.28 55.46 31.10
N LYS A 2 44.85 54.41 31.70
CA LYS A 2 45.04 53.03 31.21
C LYS A 2 44.70 52.13 32.42
N PRO A 3 44.46 50.81 32.32
CA PRO A 3 44.34 49.90 31.16
C PRO A 3 43.16 48.88 31.33
N ARG A 4 42.93 48.02 30.33
CA ARG A 4 42.53 46.60 30.52
C ARG A 4 42.76 45.84 29.21
N ASP A 5 43.98 45.34 29.11
CA ASP A 5 44.35 43.98 28.71
C ASP A 5 43.56 43.35 27.55
N LEU A 6 44.07 43.48 26.32
CA LEU A 6 45.02 42.53 25.70
C LEU A 6 44.37 41.17 25.41
N TRP A 7 43.55 41.13 24.36
CA TRP A 7 43.01 39.95 23.70
C TRP A 7 44.17 39.22 22.99
N PRO A 8 44.61 38.02 23.43
CA PRO A 8 45.54 37.22 22.64
C PRO A 8 44.70 36.34 21.71
N THR A 9 44.80 36.66 20.43
CA THR A 9 44.57 35.77 19.30
C THR A 9 45.45 34.52 19.44
N LEU A 10 45.03 33.53 20.23
CA LEU A 10 45.63 32.20 20.29
C LEU A 10 44.83 31.37 21.29
N LEU A 11 43.98 30.46 20.79
CA LEU A 11 43.88 29.07 21.27
C LEU A 11 42.59 28.45 20.73
N PHE A 12 42.82 27.58 19.76
CA PHE A 12 41.93 26.53 19.28
C PHE A 12 40.70 26.98 18.49
N ILE A 13 40.90 26.93 17.16
CA ILE A 13 39.94 26.47 16.16
C ILE A 13 39.33 25.15 16.68
N SER A 14 38.38 25.28 17.62
CA SER A 14 37.68 24.20 18.27
C SER A 14 36.64 23.70 17.29
N ARG A 15 37.14 22.85 16.39
CA ARG A 15 36.45 21.85 15.59
C ARG A 15 35.02 22.20 15.20
N CYS A 16 34.88 22.61 13.94
CA CYS A 16 33.71 22.30 13.14
C CYS A 16 33.56 20.76 13.07
N VAL A 17 33.08 20.12 14.14
CA VAL A 17 32.52 18.79 14.05
C VAL A 17 31.11 18.97 13.52
N PHE A 18 31.02 19.05 12.19
CA PHE A 18 29.80 18.69 11.48
C PHE A 18 29.58 17.19 11.72
N HIS A 19 29.00 16.83 12.86
CA HIS A 19 28.34 15.55 12.98
C HIS A 19 27.07 15.66 12.13
N LEU A 20 27.20 15.37 10.83
CA LEU A 20 26.08 14.86 10.05
C LEU A 20 25.79 13.46 10.60
N SER A 21 25.07 13.37 11.71
CA SER A 21 24.26 12.21 11.98
C SER A 21 23.09 12.30 11.01
N ALA A 22 23.23 11.63 9.85
CA ALA A 22 22.08 11.28 9.06
C ALA A 22 21.22 10.36 9.94
N GLU A 23 20.25 10.95 10.64
CA GLU A 23 19.04 10.22 10.99
C GLU A 23 18.47 9.76 9.66
N GLN A 24 18.75 8.52 9.30
CA GLN A 24 17.91 7.79 8.37
C GLN A 24 16.55 7.79 9.05
N LEU A 25 15.73 8.79 8.71
CA LEU A 25 14.32 8.83 8.97
C LEU A 25 13.76 7.62 8.24
N ALA A 26 13.86 6.45 8.88
CA ALA A 26 13.17 5.25 8.51
C ALA A 26 11.69 5.58 8.67
N ASN A 27 11.15 6.11 7.58
CA ASN A 27 9.76 5.99 7.17
C ASN A 27 8.75 6.29 8.29
N LYS A 28 8.79 7.51 8.84
CA LYS A 28 7.70 8.04 9.66
C LYS A 28 6.59 8.58 8.75
N THR A 29 6.01 7.69 7.94
CA THR A 29 4.74 7.91 7.26
C THR A 29 3.74 6.91 7.81
N GLN A 30 2.59 7.43 8.20
CA GLN A 30 1.41 6.76 8.74
C GLN A 30 1.33 5.26 8.36
N GLN A 31 1.39 4.39 9.37
CA GLN A 31 1.55 2.94 9.32
C GLN A 31 0.37 2.23 8.62
N PHE A 32 0.31 2.27 7.30
CA PHE A 32 -0.61 1.46 6.52
C PHE A 32 -0.02 0.05 6.27
N GLU A 33 -0.88 -0.97 6.12
CA GLU A 33 -0.45 -2.35 5.89
C GLU A 33 0.14 -2.54 4.48
N CYS A 34 -0.35 -1.76 3.51
CA CYS A 34 0.08 -1.81 2.12
C CYS A 34 0.08 -0.40 1.51
N TYR A 35 0.81 -0.24 0.39
CA TYR A 35 0.86 0.99 -0.38
C TYR A 35 0.23 0.77 -1.77
N VAL A 36 -0.60 1.70 -2.21
CA VAL A 36 -1.31 1.59 -3.51
C VAL A 36 -0.39 1.69 -4.72
N ASP A 37 0.78 2.32 -4.55
CA ASP A 37 1.78 2.52 -5.61
C ASP A 37 2.74 1.33 -5.76
N ASP A 38 2.64 0.33 -4.87
CA ASP A 38 3.46 -0.87 -4.93
C ASP A 38 2.61 -2.07 -5.46
N PRO A 39 2.85 -2.53 -6.71
CA PRO A 39 2.13 -3.68 -7.28
C PRO A 39 2.44 -5.00 -6.55
N LEU A 40 3.45 -5.02 -5.68
CA LEU A 40 3.84 -6.14 -4.84
C LEU A 40 3.43 -5.95 -3.37
N ALA A 41 2.63 -4.93 -3.05
CA ALA A 41 2.26 -4.60 -1.68
C ALA A 41 1.49 -5.74 -0.97
N CYS A 42 0.80 -6.57 -1.73
CA CYS A 42 0.02 -7.70 -1.22
C CYS A 42 0.58 -9.05 -1.71
N ASN A 43 0.27 -10.11 -0.97
CA ASN A 43 0.72 -11.45 -1.33
C ASN A 43 0.08 -11.89 -2.66
N GLN A 44 0.91 -11.98 -3.70
CA GLN A 44 0.48 -12.36 -5.05
C GLN A 44 -0.17 -13.74 -5.11
N SER A 45 0.19 -14.65 -4.20
CA SER A 45 -0.42 -15.98 -4.11
C SER A 45 -1.84 -15.93 -3.55
N LYS A 46 -2.25 -14.83 -2.90
CA LYS A 46 -3.60 -14.67 -2.35
C LYS A 46 -4.53 -13.90 -3.28
N TYR A 47 -4.02 -13.29 -4.35
CA TYR A 47 -4.79 -12.42 -5.25
C TYR A 47 -5.55 -11.31 -4.50
N GLU A 48 -4.89 -10.73 -3.50
CA GLU A 48 -5.38 -9.55 -2.77
C GLU A 48 -4.92 -8.27 -3.48
N VAL A 49 -5.67 -7.19 -3.28
CA VAL A 49 -5.29 -5.83 -3.68
C VAL A 49 -5.22 -4.94 -2.46
N CYS A 50 -4.34 -3.94 -2.56
CA CYS A 50 -4.24 -2.89 -1.55
C CYS A 50 -5.43 -1.94 -1.70
N MET A 51 -6.33 -1.93 -0.71
CA MET A 51 -7.54 -1.11 -0.73
C MET A 51 -7.70 -0.32 0.57
N PHE A 52 -8.29 0.86 0.48
CA PHE A 52 -8.64 1.66 1.65
C PHE A 52 -9.94 1.14 2.26
N ARG A 53 -9.87 0.63 3.51
CA ARG A 53 -11.06 0.20 4.26
C ARG A 53 -10.86 0.50 5.74
N SER A 54 -11.93 0.91 6.41
CA SER A 54 -11.92 1.17 7.85
C SER A 54 -10.85 2.18 8.30
N GLY A 55 -10.51 3.15 7.45
CA GLY A 55 -9.55 4.21 7.76
C GLY A 55 -8.09 3.90 7.45
N ALA A 56 -7.77 2.72 6.90
CA ALA A 56 -6.40 2.32 6.56
C ALA A 56 -6.33 1.56 5.23
N TYR A 57 -5.17 1.64 4.55
CA TYR A 57 -4.88 0.74 3.44
C TYR A 57 -4.48 -0.64 3.96
N SER A 58 -5.15 -1.67 3.44
CA SER A 58 -4.97 -3.09 3.80
C SER A 58 -5.17 -4.01 2.61
N CYS A 59 -4.54 -5.19 2.65
CA CYS A 59 -4.64 -6.19 1.60
C CYS A 59 -5.94 -6.98 1.73
N GLN A 60 -6.83 -6.84 0.77
CA GLN A 60 -8.15 -7.49 0.80
C GLN A 60 -8.53 -8.06 -0.57
N CYS A 61 -9.50 -8.97 -0.56
CA CYS A 61 -10.13 -9.37 -1.82
C CYS A 61 -10.91 -8.18 -2.40
N PRO A 62 -10.91 -8.02 -3.73
CA PRO A 62 -11.73 -7.03 -4.39
C PRO A 62 -13.19 -7.11 -3.96
N GLN A 63 -13.91 -6.03 -4.22
CA GLN A 63 -15.35 -6.03 -4.05
C GLN A 63 -15.97 -7.19 -4.84
N ASN A 64 -16.93 -7.88 -4.22
CA ASN A 64 -17.65 -9.05 -4.75
C ASN A 64 -16.83 -10.34 -4.91
N VAL A 65 -15.54 -10.36 -4.52
CA VAL A 65 -14.70 -11.56 -4.54
C VAL A 65 -14.73 -12.26 -3.18
N GLY A 66 -15.07 -13.55 -3.19
CA GLY A 66 -15.04 -14.39 -1.99
C GLY A 66 -13.62 -14.81 -1.61
N ARG A 67 -13.43 -15.25 -0.36
CA ARG A 67 -12.17 -15.85 0.11
C ARG A 67 -12.33 -17.36 0.20
N SER A 68 -11.46 -18.11 -0.47
CA SER A 68 -11.38 -19.57 -0.36
C SER A 68 -10.94 -20.00 1.04
N ALA A 69 -11.16 -21.27 1.39
CA ALA A 69 -10.68 -21.88 2.63
C ALA A 69 -9.16 -21.72 2.84
N ASN A 70 -8.39 -21.68 1.75
CA ASN A 70 -6.94 -21.46 1.78
C ASN A 70 -6.55 -19.97 1.91
N GLY A 71 -7.51 -19.07 2.06
CA GLY A 71 -7.28 -17.64 2.22
C GLY A 71 -6.94 -16.89 0.92
N ARG A 72 -7.16 -17.49 -0.26
CA ARG A 72 -7.01 -16.83 -1.57
C ARG A 72 -8.33 -16.21 -2.00
N CYS A 73 -8.27 -15.06 -2.65
CA CYS A 73 -9.41 -14.45 -3.31
C CYS A 73 -9.77 -15.28 -4.54
N ILE A 74 -11.00 -15.79 -4.57
CA ILE A 74 -11.51 -16.63 -5.65
C ILE A 74 -12.49 -15.83 -6.48
N VAL A 75 -12.22 -15.73 -7.78
CA VAL A 75 -13.21 -15.23 -8.73
C VAL A 75 -14.42 -16.14 -8.61
N ILE A 76 -15.55 -15.54 -8.26
CA ILE A 76 -16.82 -16.25 -8.22
C ILE A 76 -17.34 -16.19 -9.63
N ASP A 77 -17.54 -17.34 -10.27
CA ASP A 77 -18.23 -17.41 -11.56
C ASP A 77 -19.73 -17.16 -11.31
N GLU A 78 -20.20 -15.94 -11.54
CA GLU A 78 -21.62 -15.62 -11.42
C GLU A 78 -22.45 -16.26 -12.53
N CYS A 79 -21.86 -16.58 -13.68
CA CYS A 79 -22.54 -17.34 -14.73
C CYS A 79 -22.93 -18.75 -14.25
N ALA A 80 -22.04 -19.40 -13.48
CA ALA A 80 -22.30 -20.71 -12.88
C ALA A 80 -23.29 -20.65 -11.70
N GLN A 81 -23.47 -19.48 -11.07
CA GLN A 81 -24.36 -19.31 -9.92
C GLN A 81 -25.64 -18.56 -10.31
N LYS A 82 -26.73 -19.31 -10.53
CA LYS A 82 -28.06 -18.74 -10.88
C LYS A 82 -28.56 -17.65 -9.90
N ARG A 83 -28.12 -17.68 -8.64
CA ARG A 83 -28.45 -16.65 -7.64
C ARG A 83 -27.70 -15.33 -7.82
N LEU A 84 -26.55 -15.37 -8.48
CA LEU A 84 -25.68 -14.21 -8.75
C LEU A 84 -25.81 -13.73 -10.20
N ASN A 85 -26.25 -14.59 -11.11
CA ASN A 85 -26.56 -14.22 -12.50
C ASN A 85 -27.83 -13.36 -12.57
N ASP A 86 -27.67 -12.05 -12.80
CA ASP A 86 -28.76 -11.09 -13.01
C ASP A 86 -28.99 -10.76 -14.50
N CYS A 87 -28.46 -11.57 -15.43
CA CYS A 87 -28.71 -11.40 -16.85
C CYS A 87 -30.20 -11.53 -17.18
N HIS A 88 -30.61 -10.77 -18.19
CA HIS A 88 -31.89 -10.99 -18.84
C HIS A 88 -31.97 -12.42 -19.40
N GLN A 89 -33.17 -13.01 -19.45
CA GLN A 89 -33.37 -14.40 -19.90
C GLN A 89 -32.88 -14.68 -21.34
N ASN A 90 -32.76 -13.63 -22.14
CA ASN A 90 -32.26 -13.69 -23.52
C ASN A 90 -30.81 -13.19 -23.67
N ALA A 91 -30.14 -12.82 -22.58
CA ALA A 91 -28.74 -12.44 -22.59
C ALA A 91 -27.84 -13.66 -22.34
N THR A 92 -26.64 -13.62 -22.90
CA THR A 92 -25.63 -14.67 -22.72
C THR A 92 -24.64 -14.20 -21.66
N CYS A 93 -24.55 -14.95 -20.57
CA CYS A 93 -23.58 -14.67 -19.53
C CYS A 93 -22.17 -15.03 -20.00
N ILE A 94 -21.25 -14.07 -19.95
CA ILE A 94 -19.84 -14.28 -20.26
C ILE A 94 -19.02 -13.91 -19.02
N ASP A 95 -18.35 -14.91 -18.45
CA ASP A 95 -17.32 -14.69 -17.42
C ASP A 95 -15.98 -14.37 -18.12
N GLN A 96 -15.44 -13.17 -17.90
CA GLN A 96 -14.16 -12.78 -18.46
C GLN A 96 -13.01 -13.17 -17.52
N VAL A 97 -12.56 -14.42 -17.66
CA VAL A 97 -11.33 -14.89 -17.02
C VAL A 97 -10.11 -14.12 -17.54
N GLY A 98 -9.53 -13.24 -16.72
CA GLY A 98 -8.19 -12.68 -17.01
C GLY A 98 -7.91 -11.26 -16.56
N LEU A 99 -8.90 -10.52 -16.06
CA LEU A 99 -8.68 -9.19 -15.51
C LEU A 99 -9.29 -9.12 -14.12
N PHE A 100 -8.67 -8.35 -13.23
CA PHE A 100 -8.99 -8.21 -11.81
C PHE A 100 -10.36 -7.52 -11.55
N PHE A 101 -11.27 -7.60 -12.50
CA PHE A 101 -12.57 -6.99 -12.51
C PHE A 101 -13.60 -8.08 -12.79
N PHE A 102 -14.58 -8.17 -11.89
CA PHE A 102 -15.87 -8.78 -12.13
C PHE A 102 -16.60 -8.00 -13.23
N PHE A 103 -16.20 -8.19 -14.48
CA PHE A 103 -17.02 -7.79 -15.62
C PHE A 103 -17.77 -9.01 -16.10
N PHE A 104 -18.88 -9.27 -15.42
CA PHE A 104 -19.96 -10.06 -15.96
C PHE A 104 -20.59 -9.27 -17.11
N PHE A 105 -20.61 -9.85 -18.30
CA PHE A 105 -21.33 -9.28 -19.44
C PHE A 105 -22.62 -10.07 -19.69
N CYS A 106 -23.70 -9.30 -19.79
CA CYS A 106 -24.93 -9.61 -20.49
C CYS A 106 -25.02 -8.65 -21.70
#